data_AF-A0A4R2GTS9-F1
#
_entry.id   AF-A0A4R2GTS9-F1
#
_cell.length_a   1.000
_cell.length_b   1.000
_cell.length_c   1.000
_cell.angle_alpha   90.00
_cell.angle_beta   90.00
_cell.angle_gamma   90.00
#
_symmetry.space_group_name_H-M   'P 1'
#
loop_
_entity.id
_entity.type
_entity.pdbx_description
1 polymer ?
#
loop_
_entity_poly.entity_id
_entity_poly.type
_entity_poly.pdbx_seq_one_letter_code
_entity_poly.pdbx_strand_id
1 'polypeptide(L)'
;MSDATRSAGDPEVSTYRDVQLSPDFSELRRRFRRFVFPMTGVFLVWYFLYVLLAAYAPDFMSTKVAGNINVALLFGLGQFVSTFAITMFYVRWADKRLDPDAETLRHQIEGVDQ
;
A
#
# COMPACT_ATOMS: atom_id res chain seq x y z
N MET A 1 -47.61 -23.38 19.18
CA MET A 1 -47.32 -23.57 17.75
C MET A 1 -46.06 -22.77 17.46
N SER A 2 -44.92 -23.42 17.70
CA SER A 2 -43.60 -22.87 17.40
C SER A 2 -43.34 -23.10 15.91
N ASP A 3 -43.32 -22.02 15.15
CA ASP A 3 -42.83 -21.99 13.77
C ASP A 3 -41.74 -20.91 13.77
N ALA A 4 -40.50 -21.31 14.05
CA ALA A 4 -39.53 -21.63 13.02
C ALA A 4 -39.21 -20.41 12.13
N THR A 5 -37.95 -19.97 12.27
CA THR A 5 -37.16 -19.46 11.14
C THR A 5 -37.48 -18.06 10.63
N ARG A 6 -36.94 -17.04 11.31
CA ARG A 6 -36.21 -15.96 10.60
C ARG A 6 -34.95 -15.58 11.37
N SER A 7 -33.97 -16.48 11.38
CA SER A 7 -32.57 -16.04 11.34
C SER A 7 -32.27 -15.66 9.89
N ALA A 8 -32.80 -14.51 9.47
CA ALA A 8 -32.34 -13.86 8.25
C ALA A 8 -31.05 -13.15 8.63
N GLY A 9 -29.92 -13.87 8.58
CA GLY A 9 -28.63 -13.20 8.49
C GLY A 9 -28.68 -12.29 7.27
N ASP A 10 -28.30 -11.02 7.47
CA ASP A 10 -28.42 -9.97 6.46
C ASP A 10 -28.00 -10.44 5.05
N PRO A 11 -28.86 -10.32 4.02
CA PRO A 11 -28.49 -10.63 2.65
C PRO A 11 -27.32 -9.76 2.15
N GLU A 12 -27.11 -8.59 2.76
CA GLU A 12 -25.95 -7.72 2.51
C GLU A 12 -24.63 -8.41 2.89
N VAL A 13 -24.58 -9.05 4.07
CA VAL A 13 -23.37 -9.73 4.58
C VAL A 13 -23.04 -10.99 3.76
N SER A 14 -24.06 -11.71 3.27
CA SER A 14 -23.85 -12.86 2.36
C SER A 14 -23.28 -12.41 1.02
N THR A 15 -23.81 -11.33 0.45
CA THR A 15 -23.35 -10.79 -0.84
C THR A 15 -21.90 -10.31 -0.76
N TYR A 16 -21.51 -9.62 0.33
CA TYR A 16 -20.11 -9.23 0.56
C TYR A 16 -19.17 -10.44 0.69
N ARG A 17 -19.63 -11.55 1.26
CA ARG A 17 -18.84 -12.76 1.46
C ARG A 17 -18.68 -13.57 0.17
N ASP A 18 -19.72 -13.63 -0.65
CA ASP A 18 -19.73 -14.33 -1.93
C ASP A 18 -18.90 -13.61 -3.00
N VAL A 19 -18.82 -12.27 -2.94
CA VAL A 19 -17.93 -11.47 -3.80
C VAL A 19 -16.46 -11.60 -3.36
N GLN A 20 -16.17 -11.66 -2.06
CA GLN A 20 -14.79 -11.85 -1.54
C GLN A 20 -14.18 -13.23 -1.86
N LEU A 21 -15.02 -14.24 -2.08
CA LEU A 21 -14.61 -15.61 -2.44
C LEU A 21 -14.44 -15.82 -3.95
N SER A 22 -14.78 -14.83 -4.78
CA SER A 22 -14.63 -14.94 -6.22
C SER A 22 -13.13 -15.02 -6.61
N PRO A 23 -12.72 -15.94 -7.50
CA PRO A 23 -11.34 -16.15 -7.92
C PRO A 23 -10.60 -14.86 -8.37
N ASP A 24 -11.34 -13.85 -8.83
CA ASP A 24 -10.81 -12.53 -9.22
C ASP A 24 -10.18 -11.75 -8.05
N PHE A 25 -10.70 -11.86 -6.82
CA PHE A 25 -10.12 -11.19 -5.65
C PHE A 25 -8.78 -11.80 -5.22
N SER A 26 -8.60 -13.10 -5.45
CA SER A 26 -7.35 -13.79 -5.14
C SER A 26 -6.21 -13.36 -6.06
N GLU A 27 -6.52 -13.07 -7.33
CA GLU A 27 -5.53 -12.62 -8.31
C GLU A 27 -5.13 -11.16 -8.06
N LEU A 28 -6.09 -10.30 -7.70
CA LEU A 28 -5.81 -8.94 -7.22
C LEU A 28 -4.90 -8.97 -5.97
N ARG A 29 -5.23 -9.78 -4.96
CA ARG A 29 -4.39 -9.95 -3.76
C ARG A 29 -3.01 -10.51 -4.09
N ARG A 30 -2.88 -11.44 -5.04
CA ARG A 30 -1.58 -12.01 -5.42
C ARG A 30 -0.70 -10.99 -6.14
N ARG A 31 -1.28 -10.17 -7.02
CA ARG A 31 -0.58 -9.05 -7.68
C ARG A 31 -0.19 -7.97 -6.68
N PHE A 32 -1.07 -7.61 -5.76
CA PHE A 32 -0.79 -6.66 -4.68
C PHE A 32 0.37 -7.13 -3.80
N ARG A 33 0.32 -8.37 -3.30
CA ARG A 33 1.39 -8.94 -2.48
C ARG A 33 2.71 -9.04 -3.24
N ARG A 34 2.71 -9.45 -4.51
CA ARG A 34 3.94 -9.56 -5.31
C ARG A 34 4.64 -8.21 -5.51
N PHE A 35 3.95 -7.11 -5.30
CA PHE A 35 4.50 -5.75 -5.41
C PHE A 35 4.88 -5.17 -4.05
N VAL A 36 4.00 -5.29 -3.05
CA VAL A 36 4.24 -4.74 -1.71
C VAL A 36 5.34 -5.51 -0.98
N PHE A 37 5.40 -6.84 -1.09
CA PHE A 37 6.42 -7.64 -0.40
C PHE A 37 7.86 -7.25 -0.78
N PRO A 38 8.23 -7.10 -2.06
CA PRO A 38 9.54 -6.58 -2.44
C PRO A 38 9.82 -5.19 -1.86
N MET A 39 8.86 -4.27 -1.91
CA MET A 39 9.05 -2.91 -1.40
C MET A 39 9.24 -2.90 0.12
N THR A 40 8.43 -3.66 0.85
CA THR A 40 8.60 -3.85 2.29
C THR A 40 9.96 -4.48 2.59
N GLY A 41 10.40 -5.45 1.80
CA GLY A 41 11.73 -6.04 1.92
C GLY A 41 12.85 -5.01 1.76
N VAL A 42 12.78 -4.18 0.72
CA VAL A 42 13.75 -3.09 0.49
C VAL A 42 13.72 -2.09 1.65
N PHE A 43 12.53 -1.69 2.11
CA PHE A 43 12.37 -0.78 3.24
C PHE A 43 12.97 -1.35 4.53
N LEU A 44 12.73 -2.63 4.81
CA LEU A 44 13.29 -3.31 5.98
C LEU A 44 14.81 -3.41 5.89
N VAL A 45 15.37 -3.78 4.74
CA VAL A 45 16.82 -3.80 4.53
C VAL A 45 17.42 -2.41 4.75
N TRP A 46 16.80 -1.38 4.20
CA TRP A 46 17.21 0.01 4.38
C TRP A 46 17.12 0.49 5.84
N TYR A 47 16.05 0.12 6.54
CA TYR A 47 15.88 0.40 7.97
C TYR A 47 16.94 -0.30 8.81
N PHE A 48 17.18 -1.60 8.59
CA PHE A 48 18.23 -2.33 9.30
C PHE A 48 19.61 -1.79 8.98
N LEU A 49 19.88 -1.39 7.74
CA LEU A 49 21.12 -0.73 7.38
C LEU A 49 21.34 0.52 8.24
N TYR A 50 20.33 1.38 8.36
CA TYR A 50 20.40 2.55 9.25
C TYR A 50 20.69 2.16 10.71
N VAL A 51 19.95 1.20 11.26
CA VAL A 51 20.14 0.75 12.67
C VAL A 51 21.53 0.17 12.89
N LEU A 52 22.03 -0.65 11.96
CA LEU A 52 23.36 -1.26 12.05
C LEU A 52 24.45 -0.20 11.94
N LEU A 53 24.33 0.77 11.02
CA LEU A 53 25.28 1.88 10.93
C LEU A 53 25.27 2.73 12.19
N ALA A 54 24.09 3.03 12.75
CA ALA A 54 23.96 3.77 14.00
C ALA A 54 24.62 3.05 15.19
N ALA A 55 24.47 1.72 15.27
CA ALA A 55 24.99 0.93 16.39
C ALA A 55 26.48 0.61 16.28
N TYR A 56 26.96 0.25 15.09
CA TYR A 56 28.32 -0.25 14.88
C TYR A 56 29.28 0.78 14.29
N ALA A 57 28.77 1.83 13.65
CA ALA A 57 29.58 2.88 13.01
C ALA A 57 29.16 4.30 13.45
N PRO A 58 29.13 4.59 14.76
CA PRO A 58 28.75 5.92 15.27
C PRO A 58 29.65 7.03 14.74
N ASP A 59 30.93 6.75 14.50
CA ASP A 59 31.88 7.72 13.93
C ASP A 59 31.53 8.09 12.48
N PHE A 60 31.13 7.10 11.67
CA PHE A 60 30.63 7.33 10.32
C PHE A 60 29.32 8.14 10.34
N MET A 61 28.41 7.78 11.23
CA MET A 61 27.12 8.47 11.41
C MET A 61 27.30 9.92 11.87
N SER A 62 28.35 10.20 12.64
CA SER A 62 28.71 11.53 13.11
C SER A 62 29.50 12.35 12.09
N THR A 63 29.91 11.75 10.97
CA THR A 63 30.66 12.43 9.91
C THR A 63 29.81 13.56 9.31
N LYS A 64 30.36 14.77 9.32
CA LYS A 64 29.71 15.96 8.77
C LYS A 64 29.87 15.97 7.25
N VAL A 65 28.75 16.11 6.54
CA VAL A 65 28.70 16.15 5.07
C VAL A 65 28.68 17.59 4.57
N ALA A 66 27.89 18.46 5.21
CA ALA A 66 27.82 19.88 4.87
C ALA A 66 27.48 20.72 6.11
N GLY A 67 28.42 21.53 6.58
CA GLY A 67 28.25 22.34 7.79
C GLY A 67 27.90 21.47 9.01
N ASN A 68 26.71 21.66 9.56
CA ASN A 68 26.20 20.91 10.72
C ASN A 68 25.38 19.66 10.33
N ILE A 69 25.24 19.35 9.04
CA ILE A 69 24.54 18.18 8.55
C ILE A 69 25.50 16.98 8.62
N ASN A 70 25.13 15.95 9.39
CA ASN A 70 25.88 14.70 9.45
C ASN A 70 25.16 13.57 8.68
N VAL A 71 25.89 12.47 8.47
CA VAL A 71 25.38 11.29 7.77
C VAL A 71 24.14 10.73 8.47
N ALA A 72 24.10 10.71 9.81
CA ALA A 72 22.93 10.25 10.56
C ALA A 72 21.66 11.04 10.21
N LEU A 73 21.76 12.36 10.11
CA LEU A 73 20.64 13.22 9.74
C LEU A 73 20.14 12.92 8.32
N LEU A 74 21.06 12.69 7.38
CA LEU A 74 20.72 12.35 6.00
C LEU A 74 20.00 11.00 5.91
N PHE A 75 20.51 9.96 6.59
CA PHE A 75 19.84 8.67 6.63
C PHE A 75 18.49 8.75 7.34
N GLY A 76 18.41 9.48 8.46
CA GLY A 76 17.17 9.72 9.19
C GLY A 76 16.12 10.43 8.33
N LEU A 77 16.50 11.48 7.60
CA LEU A 77 15.63 12.15 6.64
C LEU A 77 15.26 11.23 5.47
N GLY A 78 16.20 10.41 5.01
CA GLY A 78 15.98 9.36 4.02
C GLY A 78 14.90 8.37 4.44
N GLN A 79 14.80 8.03 5.73
CA GLN A 79 13.68 7.20 6.25
C GLN A 79 12.33 7.87 5.98
N PHE A 80 12.18 9.16 6.30
CA PHE A 80 10.93 9.89 6.02
C PHE A 80 10.62 9.92 4.52
N VAL A 81 11.60 10.29 3.70
CA VAL A 81 11.44 10.34 2.23
C VAL A 81 11.05 8.96 1.68
N SER A 82 11.64 7.89 2.20
CA SER A 82 11.30 6.53 1.77
C SER A 82 9.86 6.14 2.10
N THR A 83 9.34 6.54 3.27
CA THR A 83 7.93 6.33 3.64
C THR A 83 7.00 7.05 2.65
N PHE A 84 7.28 8.33 2.35
CA PHE A 84 6.49 9.06 1.36
C PHE A 84 6.61 8.46 -0.04
N ALA A 85 7.81 8.03 -0.43
CA ALA A 85 8.05 7.39 -1.72
C ALA A 85 7.23 6.09 -1.86
N ILE A 86 7.18 5.26 -0.82
CA ILE A 86 6.38 4.03 -0.79
C ILE A 86 4.89 4.37 -0.94
N THR A 87 4.39 5.33 -0.16
CA THR A 87 2.98 5.75 -0.22
C THR A 87 2.62 6.35 -1.58
N MET A 88 3.44 7.25 -2.13
CA MET A 88 3.20 7.85 -3.45
C MET A 88 3.29 6.81 -4.57
N PHE A 89 4.24 5.89 -4.49
CA PHE A 89 4.37 4.83 -5.47
C PHE A 89 3.18 3.85 -5.42
N TYR A 90 2.65 3.58 -4.23
CA TYR A 90 1.39 2.86 -4.05
C TYR A 90 0.22 3.58 -4.72
N VAL A 91 0.00 4.87 -4.42
CA VAL A 91 -1.10 5.66 -5.00
C VAL A 91 -0.98 5.69 -6.52
N ARG A 92 0.21 5.99 -7.05
CA ARG A 92 0.48 6.02 -8.49
C ARG A 92 0.25 4.67 -9.17
N TRP A 93 0.53 3.56 -8.49
CA TRP A 93 0.25 2.23 -9.00
C TRP A 93 -1.24 1.91 -8.96
N ALA A 94 -1.93 2.30 -7.89
CA ALA A 94 -3.38 2.14 -7.76
C ALA A 94 -4.11 2.93 -8.86
N ASP A 95 -3.77 4.21 -9.05
CA ASP A 95 -4.32 5.08 -10.09
C ASP A 95 -4.13 4.45 -11.48
N LYS A 96 -2.90 4.03 -11.84
CA LYS A 96 -2.63 3.36 -13.13
C LYS A 96 -3.40 2.05 -13.34
N ARG A 97 -3.94 1.45 -12.28
CA ARG A 97 -4.67 0.17 -12.33
C ARG A 97 -6.18 0.34 -12.20
N LEU A 98 -6.64 1.43 -11.61
CA LEU A 98 -8.05 1.84 -11.48
C LEU A 98 -8.49 2.81 -12.60
N ASP A 99 -7.56 3.49 -13.27
CA ASP A 99 -7.85 4.38 -14.39
C ASP A 99 -8.51 3.72 -15.64
N PRO A 100 -8.47 2.39 -15.89
CA PRO A 100 -9.32 1.80 -16.92
C PRO A 100 -10.82 1.88 -16.61
N ASP A 101 -11.21 2.07 -15.34
CA ASP A 101 -12.61 2.12 -14.92
C ASP A 101 -13.18 3.55 -14.94
N ALA A 102 -12.33 4.58 -14.72
CA ALA A 102 -12.77 5.97 -14.71
C ALA A 102 -13.22 6.46 -16.09
N GLU A 103 -12.57 5.98 -17.17
CA GLU A 103 -12.92 6.34 -18.55
C GLU A 103 -14.19 5.61 -19.03
N THR A 104 -14.43 4.38 -18.54
CA THR A 104 -15.64 3.59 -18.84
C THR A 104 -16.88 4.15 -18.12
N LEU A 105 -16.74 4.63 -16.88
CA LEU A 105 -17.83 5.28 -16.13
C LEU A 105 -18.22 6.65 -16.70
N ARG A 106 -17.25 7.42 -17.22
CA ARG A 106 -17.53 8.72 -17.85
C ARG A 106 -18.41 8.59 -19.10
N HIS A 107 -18.17 7.57 -19.92
CA HIS A 107 -18.98 7.28 -21.10
C HIS A 107 -20.40 6.80 -20.79
N GLN A 108 -20.65 6.17 -19.63
CA GLN A 108 -22.01 5.79 -19.24
C GLN A 108 -22.83 6.96 -18.70
N ILE A 109 -22.20 7.95 -18.07
CA ILE A 109 -22.91 9.13 -17.55
C ILE A 109 -23.18 10.15 -18.66
N GLU A 110 -22.25 10.37 -19.60
CA GLU A 110 -22.47 11.25 -20.76
C GLU A 110 -23.46 10.69 -21.80
N GLY A 111 -23.73 9.37 -21.77
CA GLY A 111 -24.70 8.71 -22.65
C GLY A 111 -26.15 8.67 -22.14
N VAL A 112 -26.41 9.17 -20.91
CA VAL A 112 -27.77 9.20 -20.30
C VAL A 112 -28.47 10.55 -20.50
N ASP A 113 -27.76 11.55 -21.04
CA ASP A 113 -28.29 12.90 -21.32
C ASP A 113 -28.68 13.11 -22.82
N GLN A 114 -29.14 12.08 -23.52
CA GLN A 114 -29.83 12.22 -24.83
C GLN A 114 -31.12 11.42 -24.93
#